data_AF-A0A2V9LYA0-F1
#
_entry.id   AF-A0A2V9LYA0-F1
#
_cell.length_a   1.000
_cell.length_b   1.000
_cell.length_c   1.000
_cell.angle_alpha   90.00
_cell.angle_beta   90.00
_cell.angle_gamma   90.00
#
_symmetry.space_group_name_H-M   'P 1'
#
loop_
_entity.id
_entity.type
_entity.pdbx_description
1 polymer ?
#
loop_
_entity_poly.entity_id
_entity_poly.type
_entity_poly.pdbx_seq_one_letter_code
_entity_poly.pdbx_strand_id
1 'polypeptide(L)' 'MRYGLCIFLTHYAASPAATARAAEDFGFESLWVPEHPCIPVHYE' A
#
# COMPACT_ATOMS: atom_id res chain seq x y z
N MET A 1 -14.00 -14.59 -8.53
CA MET A 1 -12.62 -14.29 -8.98
C MET A 1 -11.94 -13.56 -7.85
N ARG A 2 -10.70 -13.89 -7.48
CA ARG A 2 -9.98 -13.25 -6.37
C ARG A 2 -9.10 -12.13 -6.90
N TYR A 3 -9.32 -10.90 -6.46
CA TYR A 3 -8.54 -9.73 -6.87
C TYR A 3 -7.71 -9.20 -5.69
N GLY A 4 -6.47 -8.80 -5.98
CA GLY A 4 -5.57 -8.18 -5.03
C GLY A 4 -5.13 -6.80 -5.52
N LEU A 5 -4.80 -5.92 -4.58
CA LEU A 5 -4.22 -4.61 -4.85
C LEU A 5 -2.71 -4.68 -4.60
N CYS A 6 -1.90 -4.23 -5.57
CA CYS A 6 -0.45 -4.08 -5.40
C CYS A 6 -0.08 -2.61 -5.62
N ILE A 7 0.46 -1.95 -4.59
CA ILE A 7 0.72 -0.51 -4.61
C ILE A 7 1.97 -0.16 -3.78
N PHE A 8 2.70 0.86 -4.25
CA PHE A 8 3.84 1.45 -3.54
C PHE A 8 3.36 2.61 -2.66
N LEU A 9 3.34 2.42 -1.34
CA LEU A 9 2.88 3.43 -0.39
C LEU A 9 4.08 4.25 0.13
N THR A 10 4.03 5.56 -0.08
CA THR A 10 5.06 6.52 0.34
C THR A 10 4.53 7.48 1.41
N HIS A 11 5.38 8.36 1.92
CA HIS A 11 5.00 9.38 2.90
C HIS A 11 3.94 10.38 2.39
N TYR A 12 3.79 10.55 1.07
CA TYR A 12 2.79 11.42 0.44
C TYR A 12 1.54 10.67 -0.04
N ALA A 13 1.53 9.34 0.07
CA ALA A 13 0.38 8.52 -0.25
C ALA A 13 -0.58 8.42 0.94
N ALA A 14 -1.74 7.78 0.73
CA ALA A 14 -2.60 7.38 1.83
C ALA A 14 -1.86 6.39 2.76
N SER A 15 -2.14 6.46 4.06
CA SER A 15 -1.52 5.54 5.02
C SER A 15 -1.87 4.08 4.70
N PRO A 16 -0.98 3.11 4.99
CA PRO A 16 -1.25 1.69 4.77
C PRO A 16 -2.55 1.19 5.40
N ALA A 17 -2.89 1.68 6.59
CA ALA A 17 -4.13 1.32 7.27
C ALA A 17 -5.39 1.84 6.53
N ALA A 18 -5.35 3.08 6.03
CA ALA A 18 -6.46 3.65 5.28
C ALA A 18 -6.62 2.94 3.93
N THR A 19 -5.52 2.65 3.23
CA THR A 19 -5.53 1.90 1.97
C THR A 19 -6.06 0.48 2.17
N ALA A 20 -5.63 -0.23 3.22
CA ALA A 20 -6.13 -1.57 3.53
C ALA A 20 -7.63 -1.58 3.79
N ARG A 21 -8.13 -0.64 4.60
CA ARG A 21 -9.57 -0.51 4.88
C ARG A 21 -10.36 -0.27 3.59
N ALA A 22 -9.93 0.67 2.77
CA ALA A 22 -10.58 0.94 1.49
C ALA A 22 -10.54 -0.28 0.56
N ALA A 23 -9.42 -1.01 0.50
CA ALA A 23 -9.30 -2.22 -0.32
C ALA A 23 -10.33 -3.28 0.12
N GLU A 24 -10.51 -3.49 1.42
CA GLU A 24 -11.54 -4.38 1.97
C GLU A 24 -12.95 -3.91 1.61
N ASP A 25 -13.25 -2.61 1.75
CA ASP A 25 -14.56 -2.02 1.42
C ASP A 25 -14.92 -2.18 -0.06
N PHE A 26 -13.91 -2.19 -0.95
CA PHE A 26 -14.07 -2.43 -2.39
C PHE A 26 -14.01 -3.92 -2.80
N GLY A 27 -13.85 -4.83 -1.83
CA GLY A 27 -13.87 -6.28 -2.07
C GLY A 27 -12.55 -6.87 -2.58
N PHE A 28 -11.42 -6.18 -2.41
CA PHE A 28 -10.10 -6.78 -2.62
C PHE A 28 -9.76 -7.74 -1.47
N GLU A 29 -9.17 -8.88 -1.81
CA GLU A 29 -8.87 -9.94 -0.84
C GLU A 29 -7.45 -9.90 -0.30
N SER A 30 -6.58 -9.12 -0.93
CA SER A 30 -5.20 -8.96 -0.49
C SER A 30 -4.65 -7.60 -0.88
N LEU A 31 -3.83 -7.04 -0.01
CA LEU A 31 -3.02 -5.86 -0.25
C LEU A 31 -1.54 -6.28 -0.21
N TRP A 32 -0.83 -6.02 -1.30
CA TRP A 32 0.60 -6.26 -1.43
C TRP A 32 1.33 -4.94 -1.51
N VAL A 33 2.35 -4.80 -0.68
CA VAL A 33 3.29 -3.70 -0.72
C VAL A 33 4.67 -4.27 -1.01
N PRO A 34 5.46 -3.66 -1.91
CA PRO A 34 6.83 -4.09 -2.12
C PRO A 34 7.69 -3.76 -0.90
N GLU A 35 8.71 -4.57 -0.68
CA GLU A 35 9.77 -4.29 0.30
C GLU A 35 10.60 -3.07 -0.13
N HIS A 36 11.09 -2.30 0.84
CA HIS A 36 11.86 -1.07 0.63
C HIS A 36 13.23 -1.18 1.32
N PRO A 37 14.14 -2.07 0.85
CA PRO A 37 15.37 -2.37 1.56
C PRO A 37 16.38 -1.20 1.57
N CYS A 38 16.27 -0.27 0.62
CA CYS A 38 17.13 0.90 0.51
C CYS A 38 16.28 2.17 0.43
N ILE A 39 16.25 2.94 1.52
CA ILE A 39 15.50 4.21 1.61
C ILE A 39 16.50 5.37 1.78
N PRO A 40 16.28 6.53 1.14
CA PRO A 40 17.09 7.72 1.38
C PRO A 40 17.07 8.13 2.86
N VAL A 41 18.22 8.48 3.41
CA VAL A 41 18.32 9.01 4.79
C VAL A 41 17.65 10.39 4.90
N HIS A 42 17.57 11.12 3.78
CA HIS A 42 16.91 12.41 3.66
C HIS A 42 16.01 12.42 2.43
N TYR A 43 14.83 13.00 2.55
CA TYR A 43 13.90 13.27 1.47
C TYR A 43 13.32 14.69 1.66
N GLU A 44 13.05 15.38 0.56
CA GLU A 44 12.42 16.71 0.53
C GLU A 44 10.89 16.61 0.54
#